data_AF-A0A8J7TKP5-F1
#
_entry.id   AF-A0A8J7TKP5-F1
#
_cell.length_a   1.000
_cell.length_b   1.000
_cell.length_c   1.000
_cell.angle_alpha   90.00
_cell.angle_beta   90.00
_cell.angle_gamma   90.00
#
_symmetry.space_group_name_H-M   'P 1'
#
loop_
_entity.id
_entity.type
_entity.pdbx_description
1 polymer ?
#
loop_
_entity_poly.entity_id
_entity_poly.type
_entity_poly.pdbx_seq_one_letter_code
_entity_poly.pdbx_strand_id
1 'polypeptide(L)'
;MKKPLLFLLTAALVSITPSGANSEPEKASLGQPGQKEYKAGVEAYQKKDYKAAEGHFRKSVQEGNHNPDVYLYSAHTFMALGQYSQAYQTYEIVTKSFKGSKQAKTAEQGMEATRSKAGAAANASAPPAAPAAAPVAVPAAPGAVGLATRILVIPPMKGHQPCLPSTIKAVNDAVAAVPPHLRKLLDDSGASIVLSPNIIDRWPDTVKELDEEQEGETMAEAGGRIYGKEMCVYERAKIRGSMNLKEARAPKLIKQTVLNMCFQVVDDMQNISKSPELRKVYELDKQNVPDSLREKLATFIKEDDWGPRETCSELTGSMLGGSDDYTEDLYRCFPNTKKWLKAWLKI
;
A
#
# COMPACT_ATOMS: atom_id res chain seq x y z
N MET A 1 -13.61 15.84 -53.13
CA MET A 1 -13.87 16.73 -51.97
C MET A 1 -15.06 16.17 -51.21
N LYS A 2 -14.78 15.42 -50.13
CA LYS A 2 -15.76 14.67 -49.33
C LYS A 2 -16.13 15.52 -48.11
N LYS A 3 -17.42 15.76 -47.90
CA LYS A 3 -17.98 16.49 -46.75
C LYS A 3 -17.84 15.66 -45.46
N PRO A 4 -17.67 16.28 -44.27
CA PRO A 4 -17.43 15.57 -43.03
C PRO A 4 -18.73 15.04 -42.43
N LEU A 5 -18.71 13.78 -41.99
CA LEU A 5 -19.79 13.15 -41.24
C LEU A 5 -19.56 13.38 -39.75
N LEU A 6 -20.45 14.16 -39.15
CA LEU A 6 -20.57 14.41 -37.73
C LEU A 6 -21.12 13.14 -37.05
N PHE A 7 -20.28 12.37 -36.36
CA PHE A 7 -20.74 11.25 -35.53
C PHE A 7 -21.06 11.75 -34.13
N LEU A 8 -22.36 11.84 -33.81
CA LEU A 8 -22.86 11.98 -32.45
C LEU A 8 -22.64 10.67 -31.68
N LEU A 9 -21.93 10.75 -30.56
CA LEU A 9 -21.87 9.67 -29.57
C LEU A 9 -23.12 9.75 -28.67
N THR A 10 -24.07 8.85 -28.88
CA THR A 10 -25.22 8.65 -27.99
C THR A 10 -24.79 7.87 -26.74
N ALA A 11 -24.88 8.50 -25.57
CA ALA A 11 -24.76 7.84 -24.28
C ALA A 11 -26.01 6.99 -24.00
N ALA A 12 -25.84 5.68 -23.86
CA ALA A 12 -26.90 4.78 -23.43
C ALA A 12 -27.07 4.87 -21.91
N LEU A 13 -28.12 5.55 -21.45
CA LEU A 13 -28.67 5.39 -20.10
C LEU A 13 -29.43 4.05 -20.07
N VAL A 14 -28.93 3.07 -19.32
CA VAL A 14 -29.73 1.90 -18.95
C VAL A 14 -30.53 2.27 -17.69
N SER A 15 -31.80 2.59 -17.89
CA SER A 15 -32.80 2.74 -16.83
C SER A 15 -33.32 1.36 -16.43
N ILE A 16 -33.00 0.90 -15.23
CA ILE A 16 -33.60 -0.31 -14.64
C ILE A 16 -34.77 0.14 -13.75
N THR A 17 -35.99 -0.17 -14.18
CA THR A 17 -37.22 -0.04 -13.38
C THR A 17 -37.39 -1.26 -12.47
N PRO A 18 -37.90 -1.12 -11.23
CA PRO A 18 -38.18 -2.26 -10.36
C PRO A 18 -39.55 -2.85 -10.70
N SER A 19 -39.58 -4.15 -11.04
CA SER A 19 -40.82 -4.94 -11.07
C SER A 19 -41.02 -5.53 -9.68
N GLY A 20 -42.17 -5.24 -9.06
CA GLY A 20 -42.57 -5.78 -7.76
C GLY A 20 -43.53 -6.98 -7.86
N ALA A 21 -43.72 -7.61 -6.70
CA ALA A 21 -44.65 -8.69 -6.31
C ALA A 21 -44.28 -10.11 -6.79
N ASN A 22 -44.31 -11.19 -5.98
CA ASN A 22 -44.78 -11.42 -4.61
C ASN A 22 -44.20 -12.78 -4.13
N SER A 23 -43.64 -12.85 -2.92
CA SER A 23 -43.61 -14.10 -2.12
C SER A 23 -43.31 -13.78 -0.65
N GLU A 24 -44.37 -13.92 0.16
CA GLU A 24 -44.47 -14.19 1.61
C GLU A 24 -43.62 -13.40 2.65
N PRO A 25 -44.21 -13.08 3.83
CA PRO A 25 -43.56 -12.30 4.86
C PRO A 25 -42.59 -13.21 5.64
N GLU A 26 -41.33 -13.24 5.24
CA GLU A 26 -40.31 -13.88 6.05
C GLU A 26 -40.10 -13.08 7.34
N LYS A 27 -40.33 -13.76 8.46
CA LYS A 27 -40.25 -13.32 9.85
C LYS A 27 -39.24 -12.18 10.09
N ALA A 28 -39.69 -11.17 10.82
CA ALA A 28 -38.85 -10.18 11.46
C ALA A 28 -37.71 -10.87 12.25
N SER A 29 -36.53 -10.94 11.64
CA SER A 29 -35.30 -11.39 12.27
C SER A 29 -34.73 -10.23 13.08
N LEU A 30 -34.76 -10.38 14.41
CA LEU A 30 -33.98 -9.58 15.32
C LEU A 30 -32.48 -9.73 14.98
N GLY A 31 -31.92 -8.67 14.39
CA GLY A 31 -30.54 -8.22 14.53
C GLY A 31 -29.44 -9.12 13.99
N GLN A 32 -29.26 -9.19 12.66
CA GLN A 32 -27.93 -9.49 12.14
C GLN A 32 -26.96 -8.37 12.58
N PRO A 33 -25.73 -8.71 13.03
CA PRO A 33 -24.75 -7.70 13.42
C PRO A 33 -24.54 -6.70 12.28
N GLY A 34 -24.51 -5.40 12.57
CA GLY A 34 -24.37 -4.34 11.57
C GLY A 34 -25.57 -4.06 10.65
N GLN A 35 -26.70 -4.78 10.76
CA GLN A 35 -27.81 -4.65 9.79
C GLN A 35 -28.44 -3.26 9.72
N LYS A 36 -28.47 -2.53 10.85
CA LYS A 36 -28.97 -1.16 10.91
C LYS A 36 -28.11 -0.23 10.05
N GLU A 37 -26.79 -0.35 10.20
CA GLU A 37 -25.81 0.43 9.46
C GLU A 37 -25.77 0.03 7.99
N TYR A 38 -25.92 -1.26 7.67
CA TYR A 38 -26.10 -1.69 6.27
C TYR A 38 -27.30 -1.01 5.60
N LYS A 39 -28.47 -0.98 6.26
CA LYS A 39 -29.66 -0.29 5.73
C LYS A 39 -29.42 1.21 5.53
N ALA A 40 -28.82 1.87 6.52
CA ALA A 40 -28.46 3.29 6.41
C ALA A 40 -27.47 3.55 5.26
N GLY A 41 -26.51 2.64 5.06
CA GLY A 41 -25.56 2.69 3.95
C GLY A 41 -26.24 2.54 2.59
N VAL A 42 -27.20 1.61 2.45
CA VAL A 42 -27.98 1.44 1.22
C VAL A 42 -28.83 2.68 0.93
N GLU A 43 -29.48 3.26 1.95
CA GLU A 43 -30.25 4.51 1.79
C GLU A 43 -29.38 5.68 1.36
N ALA A 44 -28.19 5.85 1.96
CA ALA A 44 -27.22 6.88 1.58
C ALA A 44 -26.69 6.65 0.15
N TYR A 45 -26.39 5.40 -0.21
CA TYR A 45 -25.96 5.00 -1.55
C TYR A 45 -27.02 5.35 -2.61
N GLN A 46 -28.30 5.05 -2.34
CA GLN A 46 -29.41 5.39 -3.23
C GLN A 46 -29.59 6.90 -3.41
N LYS A 47 -29.34 7.68 -2.34
CA LYS A 47 -29.30 9.15 -2.39
C LYS A 47 -28.05 9.70 -3.09
N LYS A 48 -27.14 8.83 -3.55
CA LYS A 48 -25.81 9.17 -4.10
C LYS A 48 -24.91 9.91 -3.11
N ASP A 49 -25.22 9.84 -1.83
CA ASP A 49 -24.34 10.30 -0.76
C ASP A 49 -23.33 9.19 -0.44
N TYR A 50 -22.40 9.00 -1.37
CA TYR A 50 -21.44 7.90 -1.29
C TYR A 50 -20.49 8.05 -0.10
N LYS A 51 -20.27 9.27 0.41
CA LYS A 51 -19.44 9.51 1.59
C LYS A 51 -20.14 9.03 2.86
N ALA A 52 -21.43 9.34 3.03
CA ALA A 52 -22.19 8.79 4.15
C ALA A 52 -22.37 7.27 4.01
N ALA A 53 -22.58 6.77 2.79
CA ALA A 53 -22.72 5.33 2.52
C ALA A 53 -21.48 4.54 2.93
N GLU A 54 -20.27 5.02 2.61
CA GLU A 54 -19.01 4.39 3.00
C GLU A 54 -18.90 4.26 4.52
N GLY A 55 -19.16 5.36 5.25
CA GLY A 55 -19.11 5.37 6.71
C GLY A 55 -20.06 4.35 7.34
N HIS A 56 -21.28 4.24 6.80
CA HIS A 56 -22.27 3.26 7.25
C HIS A 56 -21.90 1.82 6.91
N PHE A 57 -21.38 1.54 5.71
CA PHE A 57 -20.95 0.18 5.35
C PHE A 57 -19.73 -0.28 6.14
N ARG A 58 -18.76 0.60 6.38
CA ARG A 58 -17.61 0.32 7.24
C ARG A 58 -18.05 -0.02 8.65
N LYS A 59 -18.96 0.80 9.22
CA LYS A 59 -19.52 0.54 10.56
C LYS A 59 -20.32 -0.76 10.61
N SER A 60 -21.07 -1.08 9.56
CA SER A 60 -21.76 -2.36 9.43
C SER A 60 -20.80 -3.55 9.49
N VAL A 61 -19.64 -3.47 8.81
CA VAL A 61 -18.63 -4.55 8.83
C VAL A 61 -17.94 -4.64 10.19
N GLN A 62 -17.62 -3.51 10.82
CA GLN A 62 -17.05 -3.45 12.17
C GLN A 62 -17.99 -4.05 13.22
N GLU A 63 -19.30 -3.84 13.06
CA GLU A 63 -20.32 -4.45 13.91
C GLU A 63 -20.54 -5.94 13.61
N GLY A 64 -19.79 -6.55 12.68
CA GLY A 64 -19.80 -7.99 12.39
C GLY A 64 -20.66 -8.41 11.19
N ASN A 65 -21.10 -7.46 10.35
CA ASN A 65 -21.76 -7.81 9.10
C ASN A 65 -20.73 -8.23 8.05
N HIS A 66 -20.65 -9.53 7.77
CA HIS A 66 -19.79 -10.07 6.74
C HIS A 66 -20.58 -10.64 5.56
N ASN A 67 -21.80 -10.15 5.31
CA ASN A 67 -22.61 -10.57 4.18
C ASN A 67 -21.97 -10.10 2.84
N PRO A 68 -21.97 -10.91 1.77
CA PRO A 68 -21.48 -10.47 0.45
C PRO A 68 -22.10 -9.16 -0.05
N ASP A 69 -23.34 -8.84 0.33
CA ASP A 69 -24.01 -7.60 -0.06
C ASP A 69 -23.35 -6.35 0.56
N VAL A 70 -22.94 -6.37 1.84
CA VAL A 70 -22.30 -5.19 2.45
C VAL A 70 -20.98 -4.87 1.77
N TYR A 71 -20.20 -5.89 1.43
CA TYR A 71 -18.94 -5.75 0.73
C TYR A 71 -19.14 -5.30 -0.72
N LEU A 72 -20.14 -5.84 -1.42
CA LEU A 72 -20.43 -5.44 -2.79
C LEU A 72 -20.90 -3.99 -2.87
N TYR A 73 -21.81 -3.57 -1.99
CA TYR A 73 -22.23 -2.17 -1.91
C TYR A 73 -21.09 -1.24 -1.48
N SER A 74 -20.22 -1.67 -0.57
CA SER A 74 -19.00 -0.93 -0.21
C SER A 74 -18.07 -0.76 -1.41
N ALA A 75 -17.81 -1.82 -2.18
CA ALA A 75 -17.00 -1.74 -3.41
C ALA A 75 -17.62 -0.81 -4.47
N HIS A 76 -18.94 -0.85 -4.65
CA HIS A 76 -19.65 0.08 -5.54
C HIS A 76 -19.56 1.53 -5.04
N THR A 77 -19.58 1.73 -3.74
CA THR A 77 -19.42 3.05 -3.11
C THR A 77 -18.02 3.58 -3.35
N PHE A 78 -16.98 2.75 -3.16
CA PHE A 78 -15.60 3.10 -3.51
C PHE A 78 -15.43 3.44 -4.99
N MET A 79 -16.09 2.70 -5.90
CA MET A 79 -16.11 3.04 -7.33
C MET A 79 -16.72 4.42 -7.60
N ALA A 80 -17.84 4.74 -6.93
CA ALA A 80 -18.53 6.00 -7.10
C ALA A 80 -17.76 7.19 -6.50
N LEU A 81 -16.95 6.93 -5.45
CA LEU A 81 -16.03 7.88 -4.83
C LEU A 81 -14.70 8.03 -5.60
N GLY A 82 -14.46 7.24 -6.64
CA GLY A 82 -13.18 7.24 -7.38
C GLY A 82 -12.04 6.53 -6.63
N GLN A 83 -12.33 5.80 -5.56
CA GLN A 83 -11.38 5.03 -4.77
C GLN A 83 -11.15 3.64 -5.38
N TYR A 84 -10.65 3.61 -6.61
CA TYR A 84 -10.57 2.40 -7.43
C TYR A 84 -9.69 1.29 -6.82
N SER A 85 -8.60 1.62 -6.12
CA SER A 85 -7.77 0.60 -5.46
C SER A 85 -8.54 -0.11 -4.34
N GLN A 86 -9.23 0.64 -3.48
CA GLN A 86 -10.07 0.10 -2.41
C GLN A 86 -11.28 -0.65 -2.97
N ALA A 87 -11.88 -0.16 -4.07
CA ALA A 87 -12.93 -0.88 -4.77
C ALA A 87 -12.43 -2.24 -5.26
N TYR A 88 -11.27 -2.30 -5.92
CA TYR A 88 -10.70 -3.56 -6.43
C TYR A 88 -10.44 -4.56 -5.31
N GLN A 89 -9.79 -4.13 -4.22
CA GLN A 89 -9.54 -4.98 -3.06
C GLN A 89 -10.85 -5.47 -2.43
N THR A 90 -11.85 -4.61 -2.33
CA THR A 90 -13.16 -4.98 -1.75
C THR A 90 -13.92 -5.95 -2.64
N TYR A 91 -13.90 -5.78 -3.96
CA TYR A 91 -14.43 -6.78 -4.89
C TYR A 91 -13.68 -8.11 -4.80
N GLU A 92 -12.36 -8.08 -4.63
CA GLU A 92 -11.55 -9.29 -4.48
C GLU A 92 -11.95 -10.09 -3.22
N ILE A 93 -12.29 -9.42 -2.13
CA ILE A 93 -12.87 -10.08 -0.94
C ILE A 93 -14.18 -10.78 -1.32
N VAL A 94 -15.06 -10.13 -2.07
CA VAL A 94 -16.35 -10.72 -2.47
C VAL A 94 -16.14 -11.97 -3.33
N THR A 95 -15.24 -11.92 -4.32
CA THR A 95 -14.98 -13.03 -5.24
C THR A 95 -14.27 -14.20 -4.58
N LYS A 96 -13.32 -13.93 -3.66
CA LYS A 96 -12.58 -14.98 -2.95
C LYS A 96 -13.38 -15.65 -1.84
N SER A 97 -14.14 -14.86 -1.07
CA SER A 97 -14.85 -15.35 0.13
C SER A 97 -16.25 -15.89 -0.17
N PHE A 98 -16.90 -15.48 -1.26
CA PHE A 98 -18.29 -15.87 -1.60
C PHE A 98 -18.40 -16.47 -3.00
N LYS A 99 -17.50 -17.41 -3.32
CA LYS A 99 -17.41 -18.08 -4.63
C LYS A 99 -18.75 -18.66 -5.07
N GLY A 100 -19.12 -18.43 -6.34
CA GLY A 100 -20.35 -18.95 -6.93
C GLY A 100 -21.62 -18.15 -6.62
N SER A 101 -21.56 -17.15 -5.73
CA SER A 101 -22.69 -16.24 -5.47
C SER A 101 -22.95 -15.28 -6.65
N LYS A 102 -24.16 -14.71 -6.69
CA LYS A 102 -24.49 -13.66 -7.68
C LYS A 102 -23.64 -12.40 -7.46
N GLN A 103 -23.33 -12.11 -6.20
CA GLN A 103 -22.51 -11.00 -5.76
C GLN A 103 -21.05 -11.17 -6.21
N ALA A 104 -20.50 -12.38 -6.14
CA ALA A 104 -19.15 -12.67 -6.67
C ALA A 104 -19.08 -12.44 -8.18
N LYS A 105 -20.07 -12.88 -8.97
CA LYS A 105 -20.10 -12.59 -10.41
C LYS A 105 -20.18 -11.09 -10.72
N THR A 106 -20.94 -10.35 -9.91
CA THR A 106 -21.04 -8.88 -10.02
C THR A 106 -19.71 -8.22 -9.65
N ALA A 107 -19.05 -8.73 -8.61
CA ALA A 107 -17.74 -8.26 -8.18
C ALA A 107 -16.63 -8.53 -9.20
N GLU A 108 -16.65 -9.68 -9.90
CA GLU A 108 -15.73 -9.99 -11.00
C GLU A 108 -15.83 -8.93 -12.12
N GLN A 109 -17.05 -8.54 -12.49
CA GLN A 109 -17.29 -7.46 -13.46
C GLN A 109 -16.81 -6.11 -12.92
N GLY A 110 -17.04 -5.85 -11.63
CA GLY A 110 -16.53 -4.67 -10.93
C GLY A 110 -15.01 -4.59 -10.97
N MET A 111 -14.30 -5.70 -10.73
CA MET A 111 -12.83 -5.77 -10.79
C MET A 111 -12.29 -5.42 -12.18
N GLU A 112 -12.93 -5.90 -13.25
CA GLU A 112 -12.53 -5.57 -14.63
C GLU A 112 -12.74 -4.07 -14.93
N ALA A 113 -13.90 -3.52 -14.55
CA ALA A 113 -14.19 -2.08 -14.68
C ALA A 113 -13.24 -1.19 -13.86
N THR A 114 -12.67 -1.73 -12.79
CA THR A 114 -11.72 -1.05 -11.92
C THR A 114 -10.29 -1.14 -12.44
N ARG A 115 -9.91 -2.26 -13.08
CA ARG A 115 -8.56 -2.50 -13.62
C ARG A 115 -8.14 -1.46 -14.66
N SER A 116 -9.06 -1.06 -15.54
CA SER A 116 -8.81 -0.02 -16.55
C SER A 116 -8.77 1.41 -15.96
N LYS A 117 -9.41 1.63 -14.81
CA LYS A 117 -9.52 2.95 -14.15
C LYS A 117 -8.48 3.18 -13.06
N ALA A 118 -8.00 2.13 -12.39
CA ALA A 118 -6.93 2.20 -11.40
C ALA A 118 -5.60 2.67 -12.04
N GLY A 119 -5.36 2.38 -13.32
CA GLY A 119 -4.23 2.91 -14.08
C GLY A 119 -4.36 4.39 -14.49
N ALA A 120 -5.59 4.92 -14.56
CA ALA A 120 -5.86 6.31 -14.93
C ALA A 120 -6.11 7.23 -13.71
N ALA A 121 -6.54 6.68 -12.58
CA ALA A 121 -6.91 7.39 -11.36
C ALA A 121 -5.79 7.50 -10.31
N ALA A 122 -4.55 7.22 -10.69
CA ALA A 122 -3.39 7.73 -9.95
C ALA A 122 -3.33 9.28 -9.99
N ASN A 123 -4.12 9.94 -10.85
CA ASN A 123 -4.02 11.39 -11.09
C ASN A 123 -5.29 12.22 -10.85
N ALA A 124 -6.44 11.67 -10.44
CA ALA A 124 -7.60 12.52 -10.18
C ALA A 124 -8.69 11.84 -9.32
N SER A 125 -8.76 12.24 -8.04
CA SER A 125 -9.97 12.68 -7.32
C SER A 125 -10.01 12.24 -5.85
N ALA A 126 -9.31 13.00 -4.99
CA ALA A 126 -9.75 13.25 -3.61
C ALA A 126 -10.55 14.58 -3.60
N PRO A 127 -11.45 14.86 -2.61
CA PRO A 127 -11.83 16.25 -2.29
C PRO A 127 -10.55 17.08 -2.18
N PRO A 128 -10.50 18.38 -2.53
CA PRO A 128 -9.23 19.06 -2.78
C PRO A 128 -8.32 18.87 -1.57
N ALA A 129 -7.41 17.90 -1.71
CA ALA A 129 -6.41 17.65 -0.72
C ALA A 129 -5.64 18.95 -0.65
N ALA A 130 -5.18 19.34 0.53
CA ALA A 130 -4.08 20.28 0.58
C ALA A 130 -3.05 19.78 -0.46
N PRO A 131 -2.72 20.60 -1.49
CA PRO A 131 -1.97 20.12 -2.62
C PRO A 131 -0.69 19.50 -2.09
N ALA A 132 -0.42 18.26 -2.52
CA ALA A 132 0.76 17.55 -2.07
C ALA A 132 1.98 18.44 -2.31
N ALA A 133 2.86 18.57 -1.32
CA ALA A 133 4.05 19.38 -1.48
C ALA A 133 4.86 18.86 -2.67
N ALA A 134 5.22 19.76 -3.59
CA ALA A 134 5.96 19.40 -4.77
C ALA A 134 7.40 18.99 -4.38
N PRO A 135 7.88 17.82 -4.84
CA PRO A 135 9.26 17.42 -4.59
C PRO A 135 10.25 18.36 -5.27
N VAL A 136 11.33 18.65 -4.55
CA VAL A 136 12.49 19.38 -5.08
C VAL A 136 13.59 18.37 -5.35
N ALA A 137 14.20 18.42 -6.54
CA ALA A 137 15.32 17.55 -6.86
C ALA A 137 16.53 17.89 -5.99
N VAL A 138 17.16 16.87 -5.39
CA VAL A 138 18.48 17.04 -4.79
C VAL A 138 19.49 17.14 -5.93
N PRO A 139 20.41 18.14 -5.92
CA PRO A 139 21.49 18.17 -6.89
C PRO A 139 22.25 16.84 -6.86
N ALA A 140 22.18 16.11 -7.96
CA ALA A 140 22.88 14.84 -8.07
C ALA A 140 24.39 15.10 -8.08
N ALA A 141 25.17 14.21 -7.49
CA ALA A 141 26.62 14.30 -7.54
C ALA A 141 27.09 14.30 -9.02
N PRO A 142 28.17 15.03 -9.37
CA PRO A 142 28.71 15.00 -10.72
C PRO A 142 28.96 13.56 -11.21
N GLY A 143 28.40 13.20 -12.36
CA GLY A 143 28.49 11.85 -12.92
C GLY A 143 27.43 10.85 -12.41
N ALA A 144 26.51 11.27 -11.55
CA ALA A 144 25.37 10.43 -11.16
C ALA A 144 24.47 10.11 -12.35
N VAL A 145 23.99 8.86 -12.40
CA VAL A 145 23.07 8.34 -13.43
C VAL A 145 21.98 7.49 -12.78
N GLY A 146 20.87 7.29 -13.49
CA GLY A 146 19.82 6.35 -13.08
C GLY A 146 19.06 6.77 -11.82
N LEU A 147 18.85 5.86 -10.88
CA LEU A 147 18.14 6.09 -9.63
C LEU A 147 18.75 7.22 -8.80
N ALA A 148 20.07 7.38 -8.85
CA ALA A 148 20.77 8.43 -8.10
C ALA A 148 20.38 9.85 -8.54
N THR A 149 19.92 10.04 -9.79
CA THR A 149 19.42 11.35 -10.27
C THR A 149 17.94 11.57 -9.98
N ARG A 150 17.25 10.57 -9.43
CA ARG A 150 15.81 10.56 -9.12
C ARG A 150 15.56 10.48 -7.60
N ILE A 151 16.49 11.03 -6.82
CA ILE A 151 16.32 11.27 -5.39
C ILE A 151 15.75 12.68 -5.23
N LEU A 152 14.54 12.76 -4.69
CA LEU A 152 13.78 13.98 -4.51
C LEU A 152 13.56 14.23 -3.01
N VAL A 153 13.50 15.49 -2.60
CA VAL A 153 13.25 15.89 -1.22
C VAL A 153 12.00 16.76 -1.15
N ILE A 154 11.11 16.44 -0.20
CA ILE A 154 9.96 17.26 0.14
C ILE A 154 10.40 18.33 1.17
N PRO A 155 10.14 19.62 0.89
CA PRO A 155 10.37 20.68 1.88
C PRO A 155 9.53 20.46 3.15
N PRO A 156 10.03 20.85 4.34
CA PRO A 156 9.26 20.72 5.57
C PRO A 156 8.05 21.64 5.58
N MET A 157 6.97 21.19 6.22
CA MET A 157 5.87 22.08 6.62
C MET A 157 6.33 23.09 7.67
N LYS A 158 5.54 24.16 7.85
CA LYS A 158 5.80 25.18 8.88
C LYS A 158 5.91 24.52 10.25
N GLY A 159 7.05 24.72 10.92
CA GLY A 159 7.34 24.18 12.25
C GLY A 159 8.09 22.85 12.25
N HIS A 160 8.23 22.19 11.10
CA HIS A 160 9.05 20.98 10.96
C HIS A 160 10.49 21.32 10.57
N GLN A 161 11.41 20.44 10.96
CA GLN A 161 12.81 20.53 10.54
C GLN A 161 12.97 19.92 9.14
N PRO A 162 13.83 20.48 8.28
CA PRO A 162 14.18 19.85 7.02
C PRO A 162 14.89 18.52 7.24
N CYS A 163 14.96 17.70 6.19
CA CYS A 163 15.77 16.49 6.23
C CYS A 163 17.24 16.80 6.52
N LEU A 164 17.87 16.01 7.39
CA LEU A 164 19.28 16.21 7.73
C LEU A 164 20.18 15.84 6.55
N PRO A 165 21.33 16.52 6.37
CA PRO A 165 22.33 16.12 5.38
C PRO A 165 22.82 14.68 5.54
N SER A 166 22.92 14.19 6.78
CA SER A 166 23.29 12.79 7.08
C SER A 166 22.28 11.78 6.54
N THR A 167 20.99 12.12 6.53
CA THR A 167 19.92 11.31 5.96
C THR A 167 19.98 11.29 4.45
N ILE A 168 20.17 12.46 3.81
CA ILE A 168 20.37 12.53 2.36
C ILE A 168 21.60 11.71 1.96
N LYS A 169 22.69 11.79 2.74
CA LYS A 169 23.87 10.95 2.52
C LYS A 169 23.53 9.47 2.66
N ALA A 170 22.79 9.06 3.69
CA ALA A 170 22.41 7.66 3.88
C ALA A 170 21.57 7.10 2.71
N VAL A 171 20.66 7.90 2.14
CA VAL A 171 19.90 7.53 0.94
C VAL A 171 20.84 7.34 -0.26
N ASN A 172 21.79 8.24 -0.48
CA ASN A 172 22.78 8.10 -1.55
C ASN A 172 23.69 6.88 -1.35
N ASP A 173 24.17 6.65 -0.12
CA ASP A 173 24.98 5.48 0.24
C ASP A 173 24.20 4.18 0.05
N ALA A 174 22.88 4.19 0.28
CA ALA A 174 22.00 3.06 0.00
C ALA A 174 21.93 2.76 -1.51
N VAL A 175 21.65 3.77 -2.34
CA VAL A 175 21.61 3.62 -3.80
C VAL A 175 22.95 3.12 -4.36
N ALA A 176 24.07 3.62 -3.82
CA ALA A 176 25.40 3.19 -4.20
C ALA A 176 25.72 1.73 -3.80
N ALA A 177 25.11 1.23 -2.72
CA ALA A 177 25.30 -0.13 -2.23
C ALA A 177 24.50 -1.18 -3.02
N VAL A 178 23.49 -0.78 -3.80
CA VAL A 178 22.69 -1.72 -4.61
C VAL A 178 23.57 -2.39 -5.68
N PRO A 179 23.60 -3.74 -5.77
CA PRO A 179 24.38 -4.43 -6.80
C PRO A 179 24.08 -3.94 -8.22
N PRO A 180 25.08 -3.79 -9.11
CA PRO A 180 24.90 -3.13 -10.40
C PRO A 180 23.75 -3.68 -11.27
N HIS A 181 23.55 -5.00 -11.27
CA HIS A 181 22.48 -5.62 -12.05
C HIS A 181 21.08 -5.30 -11.51
N LEU A 182 20.92 -5.12 -10.19
CA LEU A 182 19.66 -4.69 -9.58
C LEU A 182 19.46 -3.18 -9.73
N ARG A 183 20.54 -2.42 -9.59
CA ARG A 183 20.50 -0.97 -9.84
C ARG A 183 20.05 -0.70 -11.28
N LYS A 184 20.50 -1.49 -12.26
CA LYS A 184 20.03 -1.40 -13.64
C LYS A 184 18.50 -1.61 -13.76
N LEU A 185 17.94 -2.60 -13.07
CA LEU A 185 16.48 -2.81 -13.06
C LEU A 185 15.74 -1.59 -12.51
N LEU A 186 16.23 -1.01 -11.40
CA LEU A 186 15.67 0.22 -10.83
C LEU A 186 15.84 1.42 -11.78
N ASP A 187 16.98 1.52 -12.46
CA ASP A 187 17.29 2.54 -13.46
C ASP A 187 16.26 2.49 -14.60
N ASP A 188 16.15 1.33 -15.25
CA ASP A 188 15.26 1.08 -16.40
C ASP A 188 13.77 1.21 -16.03
N SER A 189 13.40 0.91 -14.78
CA SER A 189 11.99 0.83 -14.36
C SER A 189 11.28 2.17 -14.23
N GLY A 190 12.02 3.29 -14.18
CA GLY A 190 11.46 4.60 -13.84
C GLY A 190 11.37 4.89 -12.34
N ALA A 191 11.87 4.01 -11.47
CA ALA A 191 11.77 4.17 -10.01
C ALA A 191 12.42 5.47 -9.49
N SER A 192 11.87 5.99 -8.40
CA SER A 192 12.34 7.21 -7.72
C SER A 192 12.36 7.03 -6.22
N ILE A 193 13.16 7.84 -5.52
CA ILE A 193 13.17 7.92 -4.06
C ILE A 193 12.71 9.32 -3.67
N VAL A 194 11.71 9.41 -2.80
CA VAL A 194 11.22 10.68 -2.26
C VAL A 194 11.45 10.71 -0.76
N LEU A 195 12.37 11.55 -0.33
CA LEU A 195 12.69 11.76 1.08
C LEU A 195 11.88 12.93 1.64
N SER A 196 11.22 12.72 2.78
CA SER A 196 10.44 13.76 3.46
C SER A 196 10.75 13.75 4.97
N PRO A 197 10.57 14.87 5.69
CA PRO A 197 10.64 14.84 7.16
C PRO A 197 9.65 13.83 7.74
N ASN A 198 8.41 13.86 7.28
CA ASN A 198 7.37 12.86 7.56
C ASN A 198 6.39 12.73 6.37
N ILE A 199 5.49 11.75 6.40
CA ILE A 199 4.42 11.60 5.39
C ILE A 199 3.51 12.83 5.34
N ILE A 200 3.24 13.45 6.50
CA ILE A 200 2.37 14.64 6.57
C ILE A 200 3.00 15.88 5.93
N ASP A 201 4.33 15.94 5.77
CA ASP A 201 4.97 17.04 5.07
C ASP A 201 4.63 17.03 3.58
N ARG A 202 4.47 15.83 3.01
CA ARG A 202 4.08 15.67 1.62
C ARG A 202 2.57 15.72 1.45
N TRP A 203 1.84 15.01 2.31
CA TRP A 203 0.40 14.88 2.26
C TRP A 203 -0.20 15.23 3.62
N PRO A 204 -0.42 16.53 3.91
CA PRO A 204 -0.88 16.99 5.22
C PRO A 204 -2.18 16.34 5.67
N ASP A 205 -3.08 16.04 4.72
CA ASP A 205 -4.38 15.43 5.01
C ASP A 205 -4.29 13.99 5.51
N THR A 206 -3.15 13.31 5.33
CA THR A 206 -2.92 11.95 5.88
C THR A 206 -3.13 11.92 7.39
N VAL A 207 -2.94 13.05 8.09
CA VAL A 207 -3.20 13.13 9.54
C VAL A 207 -4.65 12.80 9.92
N LYS A 208 -5.61 13.07 9.02
CA LYS A 208 -7.04 12.82 9.25
C LYS A 208 -7.41 11.35 9.13
N GLU A 209 -6.50 10.54 8.59
CA GLU A 209 -6.68 9.11 8.31
C GLU A 209 -5.89 8.24 9.29
N LEU A 210 -5.17 8.84 10.24
CA LEU A 210 -4.44 8.10 11.27
C LEU A 210 -5.42 7.66 12.36
N ASP A 211 -5.60 6.35 12.48
CA ASP A 211 -6.23 5.77 13.67
C ASP A 211 -5.18 5.72 14.80
N GLU A 212 -5.09 6.82 15.56
CA GLU A 212 -4.11 6.94 16.65
C GLU A 212 -4.57 6.25 17.94
N GLU A 213 -5.83 5.81 18.01
CA GLU A 213 -6.37 5.09 19.16
C GLU A 213 -6.06 3.59 19.08
N GLN A 214 -5.88 3.05 17.87
CA GLN A 214 -5.51 1.66 17.67
C GLN A 214 -4.07 1.35 18.13
N GLU A 215 -3.89 0.18 18.74
CA GLU A 215 -2.57 -0.40 19.00
C GLU A 215 -1.87 -0.75 17.68
N GLY A 216 -0.62 -0.31 17.53
CA GLY A 216 0.19 -0.53 16.33
C GLY A 216 0.77 0.75 15.74
N GLU A 217 1.70 0.60 14.80
CA GLU A 217 2.34 1.73 14.12
C GLU A 217 1.40 2.38 13.11
N THR A 218 1.25 3.71 13.19
CA THR A 218 0.49 4.49 12.19
C THR A 218 1.35 4.83 10.97
N MET A 219 0.72 5.21 9.85
CA MET A 219 1.46 5.62 8.64
C MET A 219 2.44 6.79 8.88
N ALA A 220 2.15 7.67 9.84
CA ALA A 220 3.02 8.78 10.20
C ALA A 220 4.12 8.39 11.21
N GLU A 221 4.04 7.19 11.80
CA GLU A 221 5.09 6.61 12.64
C GLU A 221 6.05 5.71 11.85
N ALA A 222 5.61 5.18 10.70
CA ALA A 222 6.41 4.34 9.80
C ALA A 222 7.62 5.03 9.17
N GLY A 223 8.64 4.24 8.83
CA GLY A 223 9.91 4.70 8.22
C GLY A 223 9.86 4.98 6.72
N GLY A 224 8.91 4.38 6.01
CA GLY A 224 8.77 4.56 4.58
C GLY A 224 7.61 3.77 4.01
N ARG A 225 7.29 4.02 2.74
CA ARG A 225 6.25 3.32 2.01
C ARG A 225 6.49 3.41 0.51
N ILE A 226 6.08 2.38 -0.22
CA ILE A 226 6.15 2.36 -1.68
C ILE A 226 4.78 2.71 -2.26
N TYR A 227 4.75 3.66 -3.20
CA TYR A 227 3.58 3.98 -4.02
C TYR A 227 3.92 3.68 -5.50
N GLY A 228 3.52 2.50 -5.97
CA GLY A 228 3.94 2.01 -7.28
C GLY A 228 5.45 1.74 -7.32
N LYS A 229 6.22 2.60 -8.00
CA LYS A 229 7.69 2.54 -8.05
C LYS A 229 8.37 3.72 -7.34
N GLU A 230 7.57 4.56 -6.69
CA GLU A 230 8.07 5.67 -5.89
C GLU A 230 8.29 5.20 -4.45
N MET A 231 9.55 5.20 -4.02
CA MET A 231 9.95 4.80 -2.68
C MET A 231 9.97 6.03 -1.77
N CYS A 232 8.93 6.21 -0.96
CA CYS A 232 8.84 7.31 -0.02
C CYS A 232 9.55 6.95 1.29
N VAL A 233 10.56 7.72 1.66
CA VAL A 233 11.34 7.57 2.90
C VAL A 233 10.99 8.72 3.83
N TYR A 234 10.70 8.42 5.09
CA TYR A 234 10.40 9.41 6.11
C TYR A 234 11.54 9.46 7.12
N GLU A 235 12.10 10.65 7.34
CA GLU A 235 13.24 10.79 8.27
C GLU A 235 12.79 10.66 9.73
N ARG A 236 11.62 11.21 10.07
CA ARG A 236 11.10 11.31 11.44
C ARG A 236 9.75 10.63 11.54
N ALA A 237 9.48 10.03 12.69
CA ALA A 237 8.13 9.63 13.07
C ALA A 237 7.38 10.83 13.66
N LYS A 238 6.05 10.84 13.54
CA LYS A 238 5.18 11.79 14.24
C LYS A 238 5.04 11.40 15.72
N ILE A 239 4.80 12.37 16.59
CA ILE A 239 4.35 12.13 17.96
C ILE A 239 2.83 11.91 17.93
N ARG A 240 2.37 10.76 18.44
CA ARG A 240 0.95 10.43 18.53
C ARG A 240 0.17 11.52 19.28
N GLY A 241 -0.97 11.94 18.75
CA GLY A 241 -1.78 13.04 19.29
C GLY A 241 -1.24 14.45 19.03
N SER A 242 -0.13 14.61 18.30
CA SER A 242 0.51 15.91 18.07
C SER A 242 0.99 16.10 16.64
N MET A 243 1.05 17.33 16.13
CA MET A 243 1.68 17.64 14.84
C MET A 243 3.22 17.65 14.90
N ASN A 244 3.81 17.52 16.08
CA ASN A 244 5.26 17.53 16.24
C ASN A 244 5.90 16.21 15.77
N LEU A 245 7.11 16.31 15.25
CA LEU A 245 7.93 15.16 14.84
C LEU A 245 8.91 14.76 15.96
N LYS A 246 9.21 13.46 16.05
CA LYS A 246 10.29 12.91 16.88
C LYS A 246 11.66 13.22 16.26
N GLU A 247 12.71 12.81 16.93
CA GLU A 247 14.08 12.88 16.40
C GLU A 247 14.24 12.13 15.06
N ALA A 248 15.24 12.55 14.29
CA ALA A 248 15.60 11.87 13.05
C ALA A 248 16.00 10.42 13.31
N ARG A 249 15.53 9.51 12.46
CA ARG A 249 15.98 8.11 12.45
C ARG A 249 17.48 8.06 12.18
N ALA A 250 18.15 7.08 12.80
CA ALA A 250 19.57 6.88 12.61
C ALA A 250 19.90 6.64 11.11
N PRO A 251 21.04 7.14 10.59
CA PRO A 251 21.42 6.94 9.19
C PRO A 251 21.43 5.47 8.74
N LYS A 252 21.78 4.55 9.65
CA LYS A 252 21.80 3.11 9.36
C LYS A 252 20.39 2.52 9.16
N LEU A 253 19.40 3.04 9.89
CA LEU A 253 17.99 2.70 9.72
C LEU A 253 17.42 3.31 8.42
N ILE A 254 17.77 4.55 8.09
CA ILE A 254 17.41 5.16 6.79
C ILE A 254 17.94 4.32 5.63
N LYS A 255 19.22 3.90 5.72
CA LYS A 255 19.84 3.02 4.73
C LYS A 255 19.11 1.67 4.64
N GLN A 256 18.74 1.07 5.78
CA GLN A 256 17.94 -0.16 5.84
C GLN A 256 16.62 0.00 5.09
N THR A 257 15.85 1.05 5.41
CA THR A 257 14.54 1.32 4.80
C THR A 257 14.64 1.51 3.28
N VAL A 258 15.64 2.26 2.78
CA VAL A 258 15.84 2.43 1.33
C VAL A 258 16.16 1.11 0.65
N LEU A 259 17.07 0.32 1.22
CA LEU A 259 17.50 -0.94 0.60
C LEU A 259 16.41 -2.02 0.65
N ASN A 260 15.62 -2.08 1.74
CA ASN A 260 14.41 -2.90 1.81
C ASN A 260 13.48 -2.54 0.64
N MET A 261 13.15 -1.25 0.48
CA MET A 261 12.23 -0.82 -0.58
C MET A 261 12.80 -1.06 -2.00
N CYS A 262 14.11 -0.84 -2.20
CA CYS A 262 14.77 -1.17 -3.46
C CYS A 262 14.60 -2.65 -3.80
N PHE A 263 14.77 -3.56 -2.82
CA PHE A 263 14.52 -4.98 -3.03
C PHE A 263 13.05 -5.22 -3.38
N GLN A 264 12.10 -4.66 -2.63
CA GLN A 264 10.67 -4.88 -2.89
C GLN A 264 10.24 -4.43 -4.30
N VAL A 265 10.73 -3.28 -4.78
CA VAL A 265 10.45 -2.82 -6.15
C VAL A 265 11.03 -3.79 -7.19
N VAL A 266 12.24 -4.31 -6.95
CA VAL A 266 12.85 -5.32 -7.83
C VAL A 266 12.09 -6.64 -7.76
N ASP A 267 11.65 -7.05 -6.58
CA ASP A 267 10.88 -8.26 -6.36
C ASP A 267 9.53 -8.21 -7.09
N ASP A 268 8.83 -7.08 -7.06
CA ASP A 268 7.60 -6.87 -7.82
C ASP A 268 7.81 -7.03 -9.34
N MET A 269 9.04 -6.80 -9.84
CA MET A 269 9.39 -6.97 -11.25
C MET A 269 9.91 -8.38 -11.59
N GLN A 270 10.47 -9.11 -10.63
CA GLN A 270 11.23 -10.34 -10.88
C GLN A 270 10.67 -11.57 -10.15
N ASN A 271 9.69 -11.39 -9.25
CA ASN A 271 9.06 -12.44 -8.43
C ASN A 271 10.09 -13.31 -7.68
N ILE A 272 11.11 -12.68 -7.09
CA ILE A 272 12.23 -13.34 -6.40
C ILE A 272 11.74 -14.06 -5.15
N SER A 273 10.95 -13.39 -4.32
CA SER A 273 10.34 -13.94 -3.10
C SER A 273 9.37 -15.09 -3.39
N LYS A 274 8.98 -15.27 -4.65
CA LYS A 274 8.09 -16.33 -5.12
C LYS A 274 8.82 -17.49 -5.81
N SER A 275 10.15 -17.41 -5.93
CA SER A 275 10.96 -18.53 -6.45
C SER A 275 10.71 -19.80 -5.62
N PRO A 276 10.40 -20.95 -6.25
CA PRO A 276 10.25 -22.21 -5.54
C PRO A 276 11.50 -22.60 -4.72
N GLU A 277 12.69 -22.30 -5.24
CA GLU A 277 13.97 -22.57 -4.58
C GLU A 277 14.13 -21.73 -3.32
N LEU A 278 13.79 -20.44 -3.37
CA LEU A 278 13.79 -19.55 -2.22
C LEU A 278 12.73 -19.95 -1.20
N ARG A 279 11.50 -20.27 -1.65
CA ARG A 279 10.42 -20.70 -0.77
C ARG A 279 10.78 -21.94 0.04
N LYS A 280 11.46 -22.90 -0.59
CA LYS A 280 11.93 -24.11 0.09
C LYS A 280 12.88 -23.79 1.26
N VAL A 281 13.84 -22.89 1.08
CA VAL A 281 14.78 -22.53 2.15
C VAL A 281 14.16 -21.61 3.20
N TYR A 282 13.23 -20.75 2.80
CA TYR A 282 12.45 -19.90 3.70
C TYR A 282 11.56 -20.72 4.64
N GLU A 283 10.81 -21.69 4.13
CA GLU A 283 9.94 -22.53 4.97
C GLU A 283 10.76 -23.39 5.94
N LEU A 284 11.94 -23.85 5.52
CA LEU A 284 12.86 -24.57 6.42
C LEU A 284 13.34 -23.67 7.56
N ASP A 285 13.72 -22.44 7.27
CA ASP A 285 14.15 -21.48 8.29
C ASP A 285 13.00 -21.11 9.25
N LYS A 286 11.83 -20.79 8.68
CA LYS A 286 10.62 -20.41 9.42
C LYS A 286 10.18 -21.47 10.44
N GLN A 287 10.29 -22.75 10.11
CA GLN A 287 9.98 -23.87 11.03
C GLN A 287 10.87 -23.88 12.28
N ASN A 288 12.05 -23.27 12.21
CA ASN A 288 13.03 -23.25 13.30
C ASN A 288 13.01 -21.94 14.10
N VAL A 289 12.09 -21.02 13.82
CA VAL A 289 11.94 -19.77 14.59
C VAL A 289 11.47 -20.11 16.01
N PRO A 290 12.25 -19.77 17.06
CA PRO A 290 11.88 -20.06 18.45
C PRO A 290 10.59 -19.36 18.86
N ASP A 291 9.78 -20.01 19.70
CA ASP A 291 8.50 -19.46 20.18
C ASP A 291 8.64 -18.06 20.81
N SER A 292 9.74 -17.82 21.52
CA SER A 292 10.05 -16.52 22.15
C SER A 292 10.26 -15.37 21.17
N LEU A 293 10.46 -15.65 19.88
CA LEU A 293 10.62 -14.64 18.82
C LEU A 293 9.41 -14.54 17.89
N ARG A 294 8.44 -15.46 17.97
CA ARG A 294 7.36 -15.54 16.98
C ARG A 294 6.51 -14.28 16.95
N GLU A 295 6.26 -13.67 18.10
CA GLU A 295 5.53 -12.39 18.18
C GLU A 295 6.33 -11.26 17.53
N LYS A 296 7.60 -11.08 17.92
CA LYS A 296 8.49 -10.06 17.34
C LYS A 296 8.64 -10.23 15.82
N LEU A 297 8.73 -11.47 15.35
CA LEU A 297 8.94 -11.79 13.94
C LEU A 297 7.65 -12.08 13.17
N ALA A 298 6.47 -11.78 13.72
CA ALA A 298 5.18 -12.16 13.16
C ALA A 298 5.01 -11.74 11.69
N THR A 299 5.50 -10.55 11.32
CA THR A 299 5.48 -10.06 9.93
C THR A 299 6.30 -10.93 8.96
N PHE A 300 7.43 -11.45 9.42
CA PHE A 300 8.41 -12.22 8.64
C PHE A 300 8.06 -13.70 8.51
N ILE A 301 7.16 -14.21 9.35
CA ILE A 301 6.73 -15.62 9.38
C ILE A 301 5.31 -15.84 8.87
N LYS A 302 4.69 -14.84 8.22
CA LYS A 302 3.35 -15.02 7.63
C LYS A 302 3.33 -16.17 6.61
N GLU A 303 2.19 -16.83 6.50
CA GLU A 303 1.98 -17.99 5.61
C GLU A 303 1.81 -17.62 4.14
N ASP A 304 1.46 -16.37 3.84
CA ASP A 304 1.19 -15.88 2.50
C ASP A 304 2.47 -15.36 1.81
N ASP A 305 2.30 -14.64 0.70
CA ASP A 305 3.42 -14.02 -0.03
C ASP A 305 4.13 -12.91 0.77
N TRP A 306 3.53 -12.43 1.87
CA TRP A 306 4.06 -11.33 2.65
C TRP A 306 5.31 -11.73 3.45
N GLY A 307 5.27 -12.87 4.14
CA GLY A 307 6.36 -13.34 4.99
C GLY A 307 7.72 -13.38 4.28
N PRO A 308 7.87 -14.17 3.20
CA PRO A 308 9.13 -14.26 2.48
C PRO A 308 9.52 -12.96 1.76
N ARG A 309 8.56 -12.16 1.30
CA ARG A 309 8.85 -10.82 0.72
C ARG A 309 9.54 -9.94 1.76
N GLU A 310 8.95 -9.79 2.93
CA GLU A 310 9.49 -8.96 4.02
C GLU A 310 10.81 -9.50 4.56
N THR A 311 10.94 -10.83 4.69
CA THR A 311 12.21 -11.44 5.13
C THR A 311 13.32 -11.17 4.11
N CYS A 312 13.04 -11.29 2.82
CA CYS A 312 14.06 -11.05 1.79
C CYS A 312 14.42 -9.57 1.66
N SER A 313 13.45 -8.67 1.78
CA SER A 313 13.72 -7.23 1.74
C SER A 313 14.56 -6.78 2.93
N GLU A 314 14.24 -7.24 4.14
CA GLU A 314 15.02 -6.92 5.34
C GLU A 314 16.43 -7.51 5.31
N LEU A 315 16.58 -8.79 4.96
CA LEU A 315 17.89 -9.42 4.80
C LEU A 315 18.73 -8.72 3.73
N THR A 316 18.12 -8.31 2.61
CA THR A 316 18.83 -7.55 1.57
C THR A 316 19.33 -6.23 2.11
N GLY A 317 18.48 -5.48 2.82
CA GLY A 317 18.86 -4.21 3.42
C GLY A 317 20.05 -4.33 4.36
N SER A 318 20.03 -5.34 5.22
CA SER A 318 21.09 -5.50 6.22
C SER A 318 22.39 -6.02 5.60
N MET A 319 22.32 -6.89 4.59
CA MET A 319 23.51 -7.40 3.89
C MET A 319 24.21 -6.30 3.07
N LEU A 320 23.46 -5.30 2.61
CA LEU A 320 23.99 -4.14 1.88
C LEU A 320 24.36 -2.97 2.82
N GLY A 321 24.35 -3.20 4.13
CA GLY A 321 24.92 -2.32 5.16
C GLY A 321 23.93 -1.41 5.87
N GLY A 322 22.62 -1.66 5.74
CA GLY A 322 21.62 -1.15 6.69
C GLY A 322 21.58 -1.97 7.98
N SER A 323 20.78 -1.54 8.95
CA SER A 323 20.29 -2.39 10.04
C SER A 323 19.16 -1.71 10.80
N ASP A 324 18.43 -2.54 11.52
CA ASP A 324 17.35 -2.19 12.44
C ASP A 324 17.27 -3.21 13.59
N ASP A 325 16.18 -3.18 14.36
CA ASP A 325 15.98 -4.03 15.53
C ASP A 325 15.66 -5.51 15.17
N TYR A 326 15.42 -5.83 13.89
CA TYR A 326 15.15 -7.19 13.42
C TYR A 326 16.39 -7.89 12.84
N THR A 327 17.40 -7.11 12.44
CA THR A 327 18.56 -7.58 11.68
C THR A 327 19.25 -8.82 12.28
N GLU A 328 19.60 -8.79 13.57
CA GLU A 328 20.30 -9.91 14.20
C GLU A 328 19.41 -11.15 14.37
N ASP A 329 18.13 -10.95 14.68
CA ASP A 329 17.18 -12.06 14.82
C ASP A 329 16.90 -12.72 13.48
N LEU A 330 16.77 -11.94 12.39
CA LEU A 330 16.60 -12.48 11.05
C LEU A 330 17.86 -13.21 10.56
N TYR A 331 19.06 -12.72 10.89
CA TYR A 331 20.30 -13.44 10.57
C TYR A 331 20.40 -14.78 11.28
N ARG A 332 19.95 -14.84 12.53
CA ARG A 332 19.91 -16.06 13.32
C ARG A 332 18.84 -17.03 12.85
N CYS A 333 17.65 -16.54 12.53
CA CYS A 333 16.49 -17.37 12.24
C CYS A 333 16.35 -17.76 10.77
N PHE A 334 16.93 -16.98 9.84
CA PHE A 334 16.83 -17.21 8.40
C PHE A 334 18.19 -17.42 7.70
N PRO A 335 19.06 -18.33 8.20
CA PRO A 335 20.40 -18.51 7.66
C PRO A 335 20.40 -19.11 6.24
N ASN A 336 19.47 -20.00 5.91
CA ASN A 336 19.41 -20.63 4.57
C ASN A 336 18.87 -19.65 3.53
N THR A 337 17.83 -18.90 3.88
CA THR A 337 17.25 -17.81 3.07
C THR A 337 18.31 -16.75 2.79
N LYS A 338 19.03 -16.31 3.83
CA LYS A 338 20.16 -15.39 3.69
C LYS A 338 21.21 -15.94 2.72
N LYS A 339 21.61 -17.20 2.87
CA LYS A 339 22.61 -17.84 1.99
C LYS A 339 22.15 -17.86 0.53
N TRP A 340 20.90 -18.25 0.28
CA TRP A 340 20.31 -18.25 -1.06
C TRP A 340 20.30 -16.84 -1.64
N LEU A 341 19.85 -15.86 -0.85
CA LEU A 341 19.71 -14.48 -1.26
C LEU A 341 21.06 -13.84 -1.57
N LYS A 342 22.11 -14.13 -0.77
CA LYS A 342 23.49 -13.71 -1.10
C LYS A 342 23.94 -14.20 -2.47
N ALA A 343 23.69 -15.46 -2.78
CA ALA A 343 24.05 -16.03 -4.08
C ALA A 343 23.29 -15.35 -5.23
N TRP A 344 22.00 -15.08 -5.02
CA TRP A 344 21.16 -14.37 -5.99
C TRP A 344 21.59 -12.91 -6.21
N LEU A 345 21.85 -12.18 -5.11
CA LEU A 345 22.34 -10.79 -5.09
C LEU A 345 23.79 -10.66 -5.60
N LYS A 346 24.54 -11.76 -5.65
CA LYS A 346 25.97 -11.81 -6.06
C LYS A 346 26.87 -10.97 -5.14
N ILE A 347 26.76 -11.18 -3.82
CA ILE A 347 27.51 -10.46 -2.75
C ILE A 347 28.13 -11.38 -1.70
#